data_AF-A0A3C1Q6D4-F1
#
_entry.id   AF-A0A3C1Q6D4-F1
#
_cell.length_a   1.000
_cell.length_b   1.000
_cell.length_c   1.000
_cell.angle_alpha   90.00
_cell.angle_beta   90.00
_cell.angle_gamma   90.00
#
_symmetry.space_group_name_H-M   'P 1'
#
loop_
_entity.id
_entity.type
_entity.pdbx_description
1 polymer ?
#
loop_
_entity_poly.entity_id
_entity_poly.type
_entity_poly.pdbx_seq_one_letter_code
_entity_poly.pdbx_strand_id
1 'polypeptide(L)'
;MRSGDTFYRIAQRAGISISALTAANPGVDPNRLRVGQVICVPRAAPPRRVSCTMNLVRPAGGPAPNATGRLWIDTNQAGNWQITVAGVDLPPPGTLGANIYTAVFSGDGVRFSVPMVATVEGRWTGTTVQRPTSVLLTRGRVDIYPGPVLSGLLANCR
;
A
#
# COMPACT_ATOMS: atom_id res chain seq x y z
N MET A 1 20.67 -7.85 30.75
CA MET A 1 19.43 -7.54 31.49
C MET A 1 19.78 -6.66 32.66
N ARG A 2 19.15 -5.51 32.81
CA ARG A 2 19.36 -4.62 33.97
C ARG A 2 18.19 -4.78 34.94
N SER A 3 18.41 -4.48 36.21
CA SER A 3 17.36 -4.54 37.23
C SER A 3 16.13 -3.73 36.80
N GLY A 4 14.96 -4.37 36.73
CA GLY A 4 13.70 -3.76 36.30
C GLY A 4 13.31 -3.91 34.82
N ASP A 5 14.04 -4.67 34.00
CA ASP A 5 13.52 -5.10 32.69
C ASP A 5 12.36 -6.10 32.93
N THR A 6 11.13 -5.71 32.60
CA THR A 6 9.97 -6.60 32.56
C THR A 6 9.76 -7.13 31.14
N PHE A 7 9.00 -8.21 30.96
CA PHE A 7 8.56 -8.64 29.62
C PHE A 7 7.93 -7.50 28.83
N TYR A 8 7.26 -6.55 29.49
CA TYR A 8 6.75 -5.33 28.86
C TYR A 8 7.87 -4.52 28.18
N ARG A 9 8.96 -4.19 28.89
CA ARG A 9 10.07 -3.39 28.32
C ARG A 9 10.82 -4.13 27.23
N ILE A 10 10.99 -5.45 27.37
CA ILE A 10 11.64 -6.29 26.36
C ILE A 10 10.79 -6.37 25.10
N ALA A 11 9.49 -6.65 25.26
CA ALA A 11 8.54 -6.71 24.14
C ALA A 11 8.46 -5.37 23.40
N GLN A 12 8.42 -4.25 24.13
CA GLN A 12 8.43 -2.91 23.55
C GLN A 12 9.71 -2.62 22.76
N ARG A 13 10.90 -2.93 23.32
CA ARG A 13 12.18 -2.75 22.61
C ARG A 13 12.30 -3.63 21.37
N ALA A 14 11.75 -4.84 21.42
CA ALA A 14 11.78 -5.80 20.32
C ALA A 14 10.64 -5.62 19.31
N GLY A 15 9.71 -4.68 19.53
CA GLY A 15 8.57 -4.45 18.64
C GLY A 15 7.59 -5.63 18.56
N ILE A 16 7.47 -6.44 19.62
CA ILE A 16 6.59 -7.61 19.69
C ILE A 16 5.54 -7.43 20.79
N SER A 17 4.47 -8.24 20.73
CA SER A 17 3.52 -8.30 21.84
C SER A 17 4.09 -9.08 23.03
N ILE A 18 3.62 -8.75 24.24
CA ILE A 18 3.94 -9.53 25.45
C ILE A 18 3.47 -10.97 25.29
N SER A 19 2.32 -11.20 24.65
CA SER A 19 1.81 -12.55 24.39
C SER A 19 2.75 -13.38 23.52
N ALA A 20 3.35 -12.78 22.48
CA ALA A 20 4.33 -13.46 21.64
C ALA A 20 5.60 -13.79 22.42
N LEU A 21 6.05 -12.87 23.28
CA LEU A 21 7.21 -13.10 24.14
C LEU A 21 6.94 -14.20 25.18
N THR A 22 5.77 -14.21 25.82
CA THR A 22 5.38 -15.27 26.78
C THR A 22 5.23 -16.63 26.09
N ALA A 23 4.62 -16.67 24.90
CA ALA A 23 4.47 -17.91 24.14
C ALA A 23 5.81 -18.51 23.71
N ALA A 24 6.81 -17.66 23.41
CA ALA A 24 8.16 -18.10 23.08
C ALA A 24 8.97 -18.59 24.31
N ASN A 25 8.48 -18.33 25.53
CA ASN A 25 9.16 -18.66 26.78
C ASN A 25 8.23 -19.43 27.74
N PRO A 26 7.77 -20.64 27.36
CA PRO A 26 6.93 -21.45 28.23
C PRO A 26 7.65 -21.75 29.55
N GLY A 27 6.95 -21.59 30.68
CA GLY A 27 7.50 -21.83 32.01
C GLY A 27 8.30 -20.67 32.61
N VAL A 28 8.47 -19.56 31.89
CA VAL A 28 9.06 -18.33 32.45
C VAL A 28 7.97 -17.46 33.06
N ASP A 29 8.11 -17.09 34.34
CA ASP A 29 7.23 -16.12 35.00
C ASP A 29 7.62 -14.69 34.58
N PRO A 30 6.76 -13.96 33.85
CA PRO A 30 7.04 -12.60 33.37
C PRO A 30 7.31 -11.58 34.47
N ASN A 31 6.84 -11.84 35.69
CA ASN A 31 6.97 -10.96 36.85
C ASN A 31 8.21 -11.27 37.72
N ARG A 32 8.94 -12.35 37.41
CA ARG A 32 10.08 -12.83 38.22
C ARG A 32 11.33 -13.05 37.38
N LEU A 33 11.62 -12.12 36.48
CA LEU A 33 12.82 -12.19 35.65
C LEU A 33 14.07 -11.97 36.49
N ARG A 34 15.03 -12.88 36.35
CA ARG A 34 16.31 -12.81 37.05
C ARG A 34 17.35 -12.12 36.19
N VAL A 35 18.21 -11.31 36.83
CA VAL A 35 19.38 -10.73 36.13
C VAL A 35 20.25 -11.87 35.59
N GLY A 36 20.55 -11.84 34.29
CA GLY A 36 21.34 -12.87 33.61
C GLY A 36 20.52 -14.03 33.03
N GLN A 37 19.21 -14.07 33.23
CA GLN A 37 18.34 -15.08 32.62
C GLN A 37 18.37 -14.96 31.09
N VAL A 38 18.48 -16.08 30.37
CA VAL A 38 18.35 -16.09 28.91
C VAL A 38 16.89 -16.38 28.57
N ILE A 39 16.31 -15.58 27.67
CA ILE A 39 14.95 -15.76 27.15
C ILE A 39 14.98 -15.72 25.62
N CYS A 40 14.07 -16.44 24.99
CA CYS A 40 13.85 -16.39 23.55
C CYS A 40 13.05 -15.14 23.20
N VAL A 41 13.66 -14.19 22.48
CA VAL A 41 12.94 -13.03 21.95
C VAL A 41 12.56 -13.35 20.50
N PRO A 42 11.28 -13.64 20.20
CA PRO A 42 10.87 -13.87 18.83
C PRO A 42 11.06 -12.58 18.02
N ARG A 43 11.48 -12.71 16.77
CA ARG A 43 11.44 -11.56 15.86
C ARG A 43 9.98 -11.28 15.52
N ALA A 44 9.57 -10.01 15.57
CA ALA A 44 8.31 -9.60 14.99
C ALA A 44 8.29 -10.09 13.54
N ALA A 45 7.30 -10.92 13.19
CA ALA A 45 7.04 -11.18 11.79
C ALA A 45 6.76 -9.82 11.13
N PRO A 46 7.35 -9.53 9.96
CA PRO A 46 7.00 -8.31 9.25
C PRO A 46 5.47 -8.27 9.09
N PRO A 47 4.83 -7.10 9.23
CA PRO A 47 3.39 -7.00 9.03
C PRO A 47 3.04 -7.65 7.70
N ARG A 48 1.97 -8.47 7.69
CA ARG A 48 1.48 -9.07 6.45
C ARG A 48 1.21 -7.94 5.47
N ARG A 49 2.04 -7.86 4.43
CA ARG A 49 1.84 -6.90 3.35
C ARG A 49 0.65 -7.37 2.55
N VAL A 50 -0.42 -6.60 2.61
CA VAL A 50 -1.44 -6.71 1.57
C VAL A 50 -0.83 -6.01 0.37
N SER A 51 -0.80 -6.69 -0.77
CA SER A 51 -0.45 -6.08 -2.04
C SER A 51 -1.55 -6.44 -3.02
N CYS A 52 -2.02 -5.43 -3.74
CA CYS A 52 -2.96 -5.55 -4.84
C CYS A 52 -2.26 -4.89 -6.02
N THR A 53 -1.88 -5.71 -7.01
CA THR A 53 -1.29 -5.21 -8.25
C THR A 53 -2.15 -5.58 -9.43
N MET A 54 -2.30 -4.65 -10.37
CA MET A 54 -2.99 -4.90 -11.63
C MET A 54 -2.44 -4.03 -12.75
N ASN A 55 -2.61 -4.51 -13.98
CA ASN A 55 -2.38 -3.73 -15.18
C ASN A 55 -3.61 -2.88 -15.48
N LEU A 56 -3.39 -1.64 -15.88
CA LEU A 56 -4.43 -0.79 -16.43
C LEU A 56 -4.52 -1.03 -17.93
N VAL A 57 -5.75 -1.14 -18.41
CA VAL A 57 -6.07 -1.38 -19.82
C VAL A 57 -6.49 -0.07 -20.48
N ARG A 58 -6.00 0.15 -21.69
CA ARG A 58 -6.45 1.26 -22.53
C ARG A 58 -7.84 0.93 -23.12
N PRO A 59 -8.78 1.88 -23.17
CA PRO A 59 -10.02 1.69 -23.92
C PRO A 59 -9.76 1.59 -25.43
N ALA A 60 -10.57 0.80 -26.13
CA ALA A 60 -10.50 0.70 -27.58
C ALA A 60 -10.81 2.06 -28.23
N GLY A 61 -9.97 2.51 -29.16
CA GLY A 61 -10.08 3.83 -29.79
C GLY A 61 -9.74 5.00 -28.86
N GLY A 62 -9.15 4.75 -27.68
CA GLY A 62 -8.70 5.79 -26.77
C GLY A 62 -7.56 6.65 -27.37
N PRO A 63 -7.33 7.85 -26.81
CA PRO A 63 -6.39 8.82 -27.37
C PRO A 63 -4.90 8.45 -27.20
N ALA A 64 -4.61 7.35 -26.50
CA ALA A 64 -3.25 6.89 -26.18
C ALA A 64 -3.09 5.40 -26.54
N PRO A 65 -2.91 5.05 -27.83
CA PRO A 65 -2.93 3.66 -28.30
C PRO A 65 -1.77 2.81 -27.78
N ASN A 66 -0.64 3.45 -27.44
CA ASN A 66 0.56 2.79 -26.94
C ASN A 66 0.67 2.84 -25.41
N ALA A 67 -0.22 3.57 -24.73
CA ALA A 67 -0.12 3.73 -23.30
C ALA A 67 -0.36 2.41 -22.56
N THR A 68 0.42 2.21 -21.51
CA THR A 68 0.22 1.14 -20.53
C THR A 68 0.32 1.71 -19.13
N GLY A 69 -0.29 1.04 -18.16
CA GLY A 69 -0.21 1.48 -16.78
C GLY A 69 -0.34 0.35 -15.79
N ARG A 70 -0.01 0.66 -14.55
CA ARG A 70 -0.10 -0.25 -13.42
C ARG A 70 -0.63 0.47 -12.20
N LEU A 71 -1.36 -0.30 -11.39
CA LEU A 71 -1.77 0.06 -10.06
C LEU A 71 -1.05 -0.84 -9.06
N TRP A 72 -0.59 -0.25 -7.97
CA TRP A 72 -0.19 -0.95 -6.75
C TRP A 72 -0.95 -0.35 -5.58
N ILE A 73 -1.59 -1.21 -4.79
CA ILE A 73 -2.14 -0.87 -3.48
C ILE A 73 -1.42 -1.77 -2.49
N ASP A 74 -0.58 -1.20 -1.64
CA ASP A 74 0.20 -1.95 -0.68
C ASP A 74 0.19 -1.33 0.72
N THR A 75 0.59 -2.10 1.72
CA THR A 75 0.90 -1.55 3.04
C THR A 75 2.42 -1.34 3.19
N ASN A 76 2.81 -0.13 3.57
CA ASN A 76 4.21 0.19 3.83
C ASN A 76 4.69 -0.43 5.16
N GLN A 77 5.97 -0.24 5.51
CA GLN A 77 6.54 -0.79 6.74
C GLN A 77 5.87 -0.30 8.04
N ALA A 78 5.26 0.88 8.01
CA ALA A 78 4.51 1.45 9.12
C ALA A 78 3.05 0.97 9.17
N GLY A 79 2.62 0.11 8.23
CA GLY A 79 1.24 -0.38 8.13
C GLY A 79 0.27 0.60 7.44
N ASN A 80 0.78 1.72 6.91
CA ASN A 80 -0.04 2.67 6.18
C ASN A 80 -0.32 2.15 4.77
N TRP A 81 -1.56 2.32 4.32
CA TRP A 81 -1.97 1.97 2.97
C TRP A 81 -1.45 3.01 1.98
N GLN A 82 -0.71 2.55 0.98
CA GLN A 82 -0.21 3.36 -0.10
C GLN A 82 -0.83 2.89 -1.42
N ILE A 83 -1.29 3.84 -2.20
CA ILE A 83 -1.85 3.63 -3.53
C ILE A 83 -0.93 4.34 -4.50
N THR A 84 -0.37 3.59 -5.44
CA THR A 84 0.53 4.10 -6.47
C THR A 84 -0.05 3.75 -7.84
N VAL A 85 -0.25 4.78 -8.67
CA VAL A 85 -0.70 4.64 -10.05
C VAL A 85 0.42 5.11 -10.95
N ALA A 86 0.75 4.32 -11.96
CA ALA A 86 1.73 4.70 -12.97
C ALA A 86 1.17 4.50 -14.38
N GLY A 87 1.57 5.37 -15.29
CA GLY A 87 1.35 5.23 -16.72
C GLY A 87 2.65 5.52 -17.48
N VAL A 88 2.87 4.81 -18.58
CA VAL A 88 3.98 5.01 -19.51
C VAL A 88 3.42 5.15 -20.92
N ASP A 89 4.20 5.78 -21.80
CA ASP A 89 3.81 6.14 -23.17
C ASP A 89 2.51 6.96 -23.21
N LEU A 90 2.28 7.75 -22.16
CA LEU A 90 1.18 8.71 -22.09
C LEU A 90 1.53 9.96 -22.92
N PRO A 91 0.65 10.42 -23.83
CA PRO A 91 0.90 11.64 -24.57
C PRO A 91 1.00 12.85 -23.62
N PRO A 92 1.60 13.97 -24.04
CA PRO A 92 1.59 15.17 -23.21
C PRO A 92 0.13 15.56 -22.89
N PRO A 93 -0.23 15.80 -21.61
CA PRO A 93 -1.63 16.03 -21.22
C PRO A 93 -2.23 17.26 -21.90
N GLY A 94 -1.41 18.23 -22.31
CA GLY A 94 -1.85 19.40 -23.07
C GLY A 94 -2.47 19.04 -24.43
N THR A 95 -2.05 17.93 -25.05
CA THR A 95 -2.68 17.42 -26.29
C THR A 95 -4.11 16.94 -26.07
N LEU A 96 -4.49 16.69 -24.81
CA LEU A 96 -5.81 16.24 -24.38
C LEU A 96 -6.56 17.33 -23.58
N GLY A 97 -6.07 18.58 -23.60
CA GLY A 97 -6.71 19.71 -22.93
C GLY A 97 -6.55 19.73 -21.41
N ALA A 98 -5.52 19.07 -20.85
CA ALA A 98 -5.22 19.12 -19.41
C ALA A 98 -3.75 19.45 -19.14
N ASN A 99 -3.45 19.87 -17.91
CA ASN A 99 -2.06 20.15 -17.49
C ASN A 99 -1.39 18.94 -16.83
N ILE A 100 -2.19 18.04 -16.24
CA ILE A 100 -1.70 16.86 -15.53
C ILE A 100 -2.62 15.68 -15.80
N TYR A 101 -2.10 14.48 -15.60
CA TYR A 101 -2.93 13.30 -15.44
C TYR A 101 -3.45 13.21 -14.01
N THR A 102 -4.68 12.70 -13.85
CA THR A 102 -5.26 12.40 -12.53
C THR A 102 -5.86 11.00 -12.57
N ALA A 103 -5.42 10.14 -11.65
CA ALA A 103 -6.05 8.85 -11.44
C ALA A 103 -7.27 9.02 -10.52
N VAL A 104 -8.45 8.71 -11.03
CA VAL A 104 -9.72 8.82 -10.31
C VAL A 104 -10.18 7.44 -9.92
N PHE A 105 -10.33 7.22 -8.62
CA PHE A 105 -10.90 6.01 -8.04
C PHE A 105 -12.37 6.24 -7.79
N SER A 106 -13.22 5.32 -8.21
CA SER A 106 -14.67 5.43 -8.01
C SER A 106 -15.36 4.08 -7.82
N GLY A 107 -16.42 4.05 -7.01
CA GLY A 107 -17.26 2.87 -6.78
C GLY A 107 -18.20 3.05 -5.59
N ASP A 108 -19.47 2.67 -5.74
CA ASP A 108 -20.51 2.66 -4.68
C ASP A 108 -20.50 3.93 -3.80
N GLY A 109 -20.52 5.12 -4.42
CA GLY A 109 -20.57 6.42 -3.75
C GLY A 109 -19.22 6.94 -3.23
N VAL A 110 -18.16 6.13 -3.26
CA VAL A 110 -16.79 6.58 -2.96
C VAL A 110 -16.15 7.13 -4.23
N ARG A 111 -15.54 8.31 -4.13
CA ARG A 111 -14.71 8.89 -5.18
C ARG A 111 -13.54 9.65 -4.56
N PHE A 112 -12.33 9.42 -5.05
CA PHE A 112 -11.17 10.25 -4.74
C PHE A 112 -10.20 10.29 -5.92
N SER A 113 -9.33 11.28 -5.91
CA SER A 113 -8.42 11.56 -7.01
C SER A 113 -6.98 11.58 -6.53
N VAL A 114 -6.08 11.04 -7.36
CA VAL A 114 -4.64 11.04 -7.14
C VAL A 114 -4.00 11.81 -8.31
N PRO A 115 -3.55 13.06 -8.10
CA PRO A 115 -2.83 13.78 -9.14
C PRO A 115 -1.53 13.05 -9.47
N MET A 116 -1.17 13.02 -10.74
CA MET A 116 0.04 12.36 -11.22
C MET A 116 1.05 13.42 -11.64
N VAL A 117 2.33 13.12 -11.40
CA VAL A 117 3.46 13.96 -11.76
C VAL A 117 4.28 13.23 -12.82
N ALA A 118 4.76 13.98 -13.81
CA ALA A 118 5.70 13.45 -14.80
C ALA A 118 7.03 13.13 -14.11
N THR A 119 7.52 11.91 -14.29
CA THR A 119 8.84 11.49 -13.79
C THR A 119 9.92 11.67 -14.86
N VAL A 120 9.56 11.37 -16.10
CA VAL A 120 10.27 11.67 -17.35
C VAL A 120 9.21 11.81 -18.45
N GLU A 121 9.61 12.22 -19.65
CA GLU A 121 8.69 12.30 -20.79
C GLU A 121 7.95 10.97 -21.02
N GLY A 122 6.64 11.05 -21.20
CA GLY A 122 5.76 9.89 -21.38
C GLY A 122 5.48 9.05 -20.12
N ARG A 123 6.16 9.29 -18.99
CA ARG A 123 5.97 8.53 -17.74
C ARG A 123 5.42 9.37 -16.61
N TRP A 124 4.30 8.92 -16.05
CA TRP A 124 3.58 9.64 -14.99
C TRP A 124 3.31 8.74 -13.81
N THR A 125 3.44 9.28 -12.60
CA THR A 125 3.17 8.55 -11.36
C THR A 125 2.38 9.41 -10.39
N GLY A 126 1.38 8.83 -9.74
CA GLY A 126 0.65 9.44 -8.62
C GLY A 126 0.69 8.51 -7.42
N THR A 127 0.94 9.05 -6.23
CA THR A 127 0.94 8.29 -4.98
C THR A 127 0.07 8.97 -3.94
N THR A 128 -0.74 8.21 -3.21
CA THR A 128 -1.47 8.70 -2.04
C THR A 128 -1.44 7.68 -0.90
N VAL A 129 -1.54 8.17 0.33
CA VAL A 129 -1.71 7.33 1.52
C VAL A 129 -3.19 7.33 1.89
N GLN A 130 -3.89 6.30 1.45
CA GLN A 130 -5.32 6.17 1.69
C GLN A 130 -5.69 4.70 1.83
N ARG A 131 -6.46 4.39 2.87
CA ARG A 131 -7.01 3.04 3.07
C ARG A 131 -8.23 2.85 2.17
N PRO A 132 -8.20 1.93 1.19
CA PRO A 132 -9.36 1.61 0.38
C PRO A 132 -10.45 0.94 1.23
N THR A 133 -11.71 1.20 0.93
CA THR A 133 -12.81 0.41 1.49
C THR A 133 -12.88 -0.96 0.80
N SER A 134 -13.42 -1.97 1.49
CA SER A 134 -13.64 -3.31 0.90
C SER A 134 -14.53 -3.25 -0.34
N VAL A 135 -15.54 -2.38 -0.32
CA VAL A 135 -16.43 -2.13 -1.45
C VAL A 135 -15.66 -1.57 -2.65
N LEU A 136 -14.81 -0.57 -2.43
CA LEU A 136 -13.98 -0.03 -3.50
C LEU A 136 -13.06 -1.10 -4.09
N LEU A 137 -12.45 -1.95 -3.26
CA LEU A 137 -11.58 -3.04 -3.74
C LEU A 137 -12.32 -4.14 -4.52
N THR A 138 -13.61 -4.35 -4.27
CA THR A 138 -14.38 -5.45 -4.89
C THR A 138 -15.23 -5.01 -6.08
N ARG A 139 -15.60 -3.73 -6.15
CA ARG A 139 -16.55 -3.20 -7.16
C ARG A 139 -16.11 -1.88 -7.76
N GLY A 140 -15.05 -1.27 -7.23
CA GLY A 140 -14.54 -0.01 -7.73
C GLY A 140 -13.70 -0.14 -8.98
N ARG A 141 -13.38 1.01 -9.55
CA ARG A 141 -12.52 1.19 -10.70
C ARG A 141 -11.54 2.33 -10.48
N VAL A 142 -10.48 2.31 -11.26
CA VAL A 142 -9.57 3.44 -11.43
C VAL A 142 -9.53 3.83 -12.89
N ASP A 143 -9.55 5.13 -13.16
CA ASP A 143 -9.45 5.72 -14.50
C ASP A 143 -8.45 6.87 -14.48
N ILE A 144 -7.50 6.89 -15.40
CA ILE A 144 -6.54 8.00 -15.57
C ILE A 144 -7.14 8.99 -16.56
N TYR A 145 -7.27 10.26 -16.19
CA TYR A 145 -7.82 11.38 -16.97
C TYR A 145 -6.75 12.38 -17.40
N PRO A 146 -6.93 13.17 -18.49
CA PRO A 146 -8.19 13.46 -19.23
C PRO A 146 -8.65 12.41 -20.26
N GLY A 147 -9.96 12.07 -20.24
CA GLY A 147 -10.57 10.85 -20.82
C GLY A 147 -10.06 9.61 -20.10
N PRO A 148 -10.77 8.48 -19.91
CA PRO A 148 -10.05 7.31 -19.43
C PRO A 148 -9.01 6.92 -20.50
N VAL A 149 -7.75 7.31 -20.32
CA VAL A 149 -6.63 6.89 -21.18
C VAL A 149 -6.20 5.49 -20.79
N LEU A 150 -6.34 5.17 -19.51
CA LEU A 150 -6.08 3.89 -18.90
C LEU A 150 -7.13 3.66 -17.81
N SER A 151 -7.65 2.44 -17.73
CA SER A 151 -8.70 2.04 -16.79
C SER A 151 -8.43 0.68 -16.19
N GLY A 152 -9.02 0.38 -15.04
CA GLY A 152 -9.03 -0.97 -14.51
C GLY A 152 -10.05 -1.15 -13.40
N LEU A 153 -10.60 -2.37 -13.30
CA LEU A 153 -11.47 -2.77 -12.20
C LEU A 153 -10.60 -3.21 -11.04
N LEU A 154 -10.82 -2.64 -9.85
CA LEU A 154 -10.04 -2.96 -8.65
C LEU A 154 -10.21 -4.41 -8.20
N ALA A 155 -11.31 -5.04 -8.60
CA ALA A 155 -11.55 -6.47 -8.43
C ALA A 155 -10.51 -7.36 -9.14
N ASN A 156 -9.79 -6.83 -10.15
CA ASN A 156 -8.76 -7.56 -10.88
C ASN A 156 -7.40 -7.54 -10.17
N CYS A 157 -7.30 -6.89 -9.01
CA CYS A 157 -6.09 -6.93 -8.21
C CYS A 157 -5.74 -8.35 -7.78
N ARG A 158 -4.45 -8.66 -7.86
CA ARG A 158 -3.86 -9.91 -7.39
C ARG A 158 -2.78 -9.64 -6.35
#